data_AF-A0A8S0VCM5-F1
#
_entry.id   AF-A0A8S0VCM5-F1
#
_cell.length_a   1.000
_cell.length_b   1.000
_cell.length_c   1.000
_cell.angle_alpha   90.00
_cell.angle_beta   90.00
_cell.angle_gamma   90.00
#
_symmetry.space_group_name_H-M   'P 1'
#
loop_
_entity.id
_entity.type
_entity.pdbx_description
1 polymer ?
#
loop_
_entity_poly.entity_id
_entity_poly.type
_entity_poly.pdbx_seq_one_letter_code
_entity_poly.pdbx_strand_id
1 'polypeptide(L)'
;MSENLAHWHTPILAIGILKLNIIGPGVNILVAWPLSVENITGVTFKFNVVYGTLMSCPCLSGVVVLLQGIHLNWSPVVIKSTIMTSVDIVSLDNAPIEDEKFVSTDIFVVGYAHVNPSKANDLGLIYDIELQDYIPYLCGMQYTHRQKSMNLQHKVNCSDESSILEGELNYPSFSIVIELSS
;
A
#
# COMPACT_ATOMS: atom_id res chain seq x y z
N MET A 1 3.86 28.20 -4.97
CA MET A 1 3.06 27.89 -6.17
C MET A 1 1.88 27.07 -5.67
N SER A 2 0.70 27.69 -5.68
CA SER A 2 -0.54 27.13 -5.15
C SER A 2 -1.07 26.11 -6.16
N GLU A 3 -0.74 24.83 -5.96
CA GLU A 3 -1.42 23.73 -6.64
C GLU A 3 -2.48 23.14 -5.72
N ASN A 4 -3.68 23.00 -6.27
CA ASN A 4 -4.92 22.65 -5.60
C ASN A 4 -4.82 21.32 -4.83
N LEU A 5 -4.72 21.41 -3.51
CA LEU A 5 -4.74 20.30 -2.55
C LEU A 5 -6.14 19.67 -2.32
N ALA A 6 -7.13 19.98 -3.16
CA ALA A 6 -8.52 19.60 -2.90
C ALA A 6 -8.96 18.24 -3.48
N HIS A 7 -8.09 17.50 -4.19
CA HIS A 7 -8.51 16.27 -4.89
C HIS A 7 -8.09 14.94 -4.23
N TRP A 8 -7.42 14.99 -3.07
CA TRP A 8 -6.92 13.80 -2.36
C TRP A 8 -7.66 13.46 -1.05
N HIS A 9 -8.73 14.19 -0.69
CA HIS A 9 -9.49 13.96 0.55
C HIS A 9 -10.79 13.15 0.38
N THR A 10 -10.77 12.10 -0.44
CA THR A 10 -11.77 11.03 -0.35
C THR A 10 -11.09 9.69 -0.14
N PRO A 11 -10.88 9.25 1.12
CA PRO A 11 -10.50 7.88 1.42
C PRO A 11 -11.76 6.99 1.29
N ILE A 12 -12.37 6.93 0.11
CA ILE A 12 -13.52 6.05 -0.17
C ILE A 12 -13.46 5.64 -1.64
N LEU A 13 -12.69 4.61 -1.98
CA LEU A 13 -12.80 3.98 -3.30
C LEU A 13 -12.82 2.45 -3.26
N ALA A 14 -12.88 1.86 -2.06
CA ALA A 14 -13.29 0.47 -1.85
C ALA A 14 -13.76 0.33 -0.39
N ILE A 15 -15.06 0.53 -0.14
CA ILE A 15 -15.66 0.02 1.10
C ILE A 15 -15.35 -1.48 1.12
N GLY A 16 -14.91 -2.07 2.24
CA GLY A 16 -14.52 -3.49 2.29
C GLY A 16 -13.01 -3.77 2.26
N ILE A 17 -12.20 -2.96 1.58
CA ILE A 17 -10.73 -3.16 1.51
C ILE A 17 -10.01 -1.99 2.19
N LEU A 18 -9.17 -2.31 3.18
CA LEU A 18 -8.40 -1.30 3.89
C LEU A 18 -7.31 -0.70 2.99
N LYS A 19 -7.22 0.63 3.00
CA LYS A 19 -6.10 1.39 2.43
C LYS A 19 -5.72 2.50 3.42
N LEU A 20 -4.44 2.82 3.65
CA LEU A 20 -3.17 2.32 3.10
C LEU A 20 -2.88 0.83 3.43
N ASN A 21 -2.00 0.16 2.68
CA ASN A 21 -1.63 -1.23 2.97
C ASN A 21 -0.53 -1.33 4.02
N ILE A 22 0.64 -0.73 3.82
CA ILE A 22 1.79 -0.88 4.73
C ILE A 22 2.53 0.46 4.85
N ILE A 23 3.22 0.68 5.96
CA ILE A 23 4.15 1.80 6.12
C ILE A 23 5.60 1.34 6.05
N GLY A 24 6.48 2.27 5.70
CA GLY A 24 7.92 2.07 5.67
C GLY A 24 8.65 3.41 5.68
N PRO A 25 9.99 3.39 5.70
CA PRO A 25 10.80 4.59 5.89
C PRO A 25 10.52 5.65 4.83
N GLY A 26 10.06 6.84 5.24
CA GLY A 26 9.71 7.92 4.33
C GLY A 26 10.08 9.32 4.84
N VAL A 27 10.74 9.43 5.98
CA VAL A 27 11.13 10.70 6.60
C VAL A 27 12.63 10.68 6.85
N ASN A 28 13.29 11.81 6.62
CA ASN A 28 14.75 11.96 6.76
C ASN A 28 15.55 10.93 5.94
N ILE A 29 15.10 10.65 4.72
CA ILE A 29 15.75 9.69 3.82
C ILE A 29 16.87 10.40 3.06
N LEU A 30 18.10 9.95 3.24
CA LEU A 30 19.26 10.41 2.49
C LEU A 30 19.28 9.75 1.10
N VAL A 31 19.17 10.54 0.05
CA VAL A 31 19.13 10.06 -1.34
C VAL A 31 20.18 10.77 -2.18
N ALA A 32 20.63 10.12 -3.26
CA ALA A 32 21.45 10.78 -4.27
C ALA A 32 20.64 11.91 -4.92
N TRP A 33 21.25 13.08 -5.08
CA TRP A 33 20.60 14.24 -5.67
C TRP A 33 21.52 14.89 -6.71
N PRO A 34 21.07 15.04 -7.97
CA PRO A 34 21.95 15.42 -9.08
C PRO A 34 22.33 16.91 -9.07
N LEU A 35 21.59 17.74 -8.33
CA LEU A 35 21.79 19.19 -8.26
C LEU A 35 22.26 19.58 -6.85
N SER A 36 23.13 20.58 -6.73
CA SER A 36 23.40 21.12 -5.40
C SER A 36 22.14 21.83 -4.89
N VAL A 37 21.55 21.32 -3.81
CA VAL A 37 20.34 21.89 -3.19
C VAL A 37 20.67 23.20 -2.49
N GLU A 38 21.94 23.36 -2.09
CA GLU A 38 22.46 24.57 -1.50
C GLU A 38 23.37 25.28 -2.51
N ASN A 39 23.07 26.54 -2.80
CA ASN A 39 23.93 27.42 -3.60
C ASN A 39 25.13 27.92 -2.76
N ILE A 40 25.74 27.03 -1.98
CA ILE A 40 26.99 27.31 -1.28
C ILE A 40 28.09 27.19 -2.33
N THR A 41 28.65 28.35 -2.70
CA THR A 41 29.76 28.44 -3.63
C THR A 41 30.89 27.53 -3.20
N GLY A 42 31.20 26.52 -4.02
CA GLY A 42 32.31 25.59 -3.80
C GLY A 42 31.96 24.24 -3.16
N VAL A 43 30.70 23.98 -2.80
CA VAL A 43 30.27 22.67 -2.28
C VAL A 43 29.19 22.07 -3.16
N THR A 44 29.50 20.94 -3.81
CA THR A 44 28.52 20.15 -4.56
C THR A 44 28.07 18.97 -3.70
N PHE A 45 26.91 19.12 -3.05
CA PHE A 45 26.31 17.98 -2.36
C PHE A 45 25.70 17.02 -3.39
N LYS A 46 26.19 15.78 -3.41
CA LYS A 46 25.66 14.69 -4.26
C LYS A 46 24.47 13.97 -3.63
N PHE A 47 24.06 14.41 -2.43
CA PHE A 47 23.01 13.81 -1.65
C PHE A 47 22.12 14.88 -1.05
N ASN A 48 20.87 14.54 -0.81
CA ASN A 48 19.90 15.37 -0.12
C ASN A 48 19.10 14.53 0.87
N VAL A 49 18.61 15.15 1.93
CA VAL A 49 17.68 14.54 2.88
C VAL A 49 16.27 14.98 2.50
N VAL A 50 15.41 14.01 2.20
CA VAL A 50 14.06 14.22 1.69
C VAL A 50 13.04 13.42 2.49
N TYR A 51 11.76 13.79 2.36
CA TYR A 51 10.65 13.15 3.06
C TYR A 51 9.41 13.04 2.16
N GLY A 52 8.49 12.18 2.58
CA GLY A 52 7.19 11.95 1.95
C GLY A 52 6.98 10.49 1.54
N THR A 53 5.72 10.11 1.30
CA THR A 53 5.33 8.75 0.89
C THR A 53 6.04 8.30 -0.39
N LEU A 54 6.41 9.24 -1.27
CA LEU A 54 7.22 8.98 -2.45
C LEU A 54 8.60 8.40 -2.13
N MET A 55 9.14 8.63 -0.92
CA MET A 55 10.40 8.05 -0.45
C MET A 55 10.20 6.66 0.17
N SER A 56 9.04 6.40 0.78
CA SER A 56 8.68 5.05 1.24
C SER A 56 8.50 4.07 0.08
N CYS A 57 7.93 4.51 -1.04
CA CYS A 57 7.72 3.67 -2.23
C CYS A 57 8.99 2.95 -2.72
N PRO A 58 10.12 3.62 -3.03
CA PRO A 58 11.34 2.94 -3.47
C PRO A 58 11.96 2.06 -2.38
N CYS A 59 11.83 2.41 -1.10
CA CYS A 59 12.26 1.53 0.00
C CYS A 59 11.49 0.21 -0.01
N LEU A 60 10.16 0.26 -0.12
CA LEU A 60 9.30 -0.93 -0.22
C LEU A 60 9.55 -1.72 -1.50
N SER A 61 9.76 -1.05 -2.64
CA SER A 61 10.17 -1.70 -3.89
C SER A 61 11.50 -2.44 -3.73
N GLY A 62 12.45 -1.89 -2.98
CA GLY A 62 13.70 -2.57 -2.66
C GLY A 62 13.47 -3.87 -1.87
N VAL A 63 12.56 -3.86 -0.90
CA VAL A 63 12.16 -5.08 -0.16
C VAL A 63 11.56 -6.12 -1.10
N VAL A 64 10.65 -5.70 -2.00
CA VAL A 64 10.05 -6.59 -3.00
C VAL A 64 11.11 -7.23 -3.89
N VAL A 65 12.06 -6.43 -4.42
CA VAL A 65 13.14 -6.93 -5.28
C VAL A 65 14.06 -7.90 -4.53
N LEU A 66 14.36 -7.63 -3.25
CA LEU A 66 15.15 -8.54 -2.43
C LEU A 66 14.45 -9.89 -2.25
N LEU A 67 13.15 -9.88 -1.91
CA LEU A 67 12.36 -11.10 -1.76
C LEU A 67 12.26 -11.86 -3.09
N GLN A 68 12.06 -11.17 -4.22
CA GLN A 68 12.09 -11.78 -5.55
C GLN A 68 13.43 -12.43 -5.88
N GLY A 69 14.54 -11.80 -5.49
CA GLY A 69 15.88 -12.33 -5.72
C GLY A 69 16.19 -13.58 -4.89
N ILE A 70 15.64 -13.68 -3.68
CA ILE A 70 15.81 -14.83 -2.78
C ILE A 70 14.83 -15.96 -3.17
N HIS A 71 13.58 -15.62 -3.45
CA HIS A 71 12.48 -16.54 -3.72
C HIS A 71 12.00 -16.45 -5.17
N LEU A 72 12.82 -16.95 -6.09
CA LEU A 72 12.58 -16.85 -7.54
C LEU A 72 11.26 -17.48 -8.02
N ASN A 73 10.65 -18.36 -7.23
CA ASN A 73 9.39 -19.03 -7.54
C ASN A 73 8.16 -18.34 -6.92
N TRP A 74 8.33 -17.31 -6.11
CA TRP A 74 7.20 -16.59 -5.52
C TRP A 74 6.51 -15.71 -6.56
N SER A 75 5.18 -15.82 -6.62
CA SER A 75 4.37 -14.91 -7.40
C SER A 75 4.34 -13.51 -6.75
N PRO A 76 4.01 -12.45 -7.51
CA PRO A 76 3.81 -11.11 -6.93
C PRO A 76 2.77 -11.09 -5.80
N VAL A 77 1.79 -11.99 -5.86
CA VAL A 77 0.73 -12.15 -4.86
C VAL A 77 1.30 -12.72 -3.56
N VAL A 78 2.13 -13.77 -3.66
CA VAL A 78 2.83 -14.34 -2.50
C VAL A 78 3.69 -13.29 -1.82
N ILE A 79 4.53 -12.56 -2.58
CA ILE A 79 5.40 -11.51 -2.02
C ILE A 79 4.58 -10.41 -1.34
N LYS A 80 3.49 -9.96 -1.97
CA LYS A 80 2.61 -8.97 -1.37
C LYS A 80 2.01 -9.48 -0.07
N SER A 81 1.49 -10.72 -0.06
CA SER A 81 0.88 -11.30 1.12
C SER A 81 1.89 -11.46 2.26
N THR A 82 3.07 -12.03 1.99
CA THR A 82 4.08 -12.25 3.03
C THR A 82 4.57 -10.94 3.64
N ILE A 83 4.73 -9.87 2.84
CA ILE A 83 5.04 -8.54 3.36
C ILE A 83 3.92 -8.04 4.30
N MET A 84 2.66 -8.18 3.88
CA MET A 84 1.52 -7.64 4.63
C MET A 84 1.23 -8.42 5.92
N THR A 85 1.44 -9.74 5.94
CA THR A 85 1.20 -10.58 7.13
C THR A 85 2.37 -10.62 8.11
N SER A 86 3.54 -10.08 7.73
CA SER A 86 4.79 -10.19 8.50
C SER A 86 5.31 -8.84 9.01
N VAL A 87 4.45 -7.83 9.05
CA VAL A 87 4.70 -6.50 9.58
C VAL A 87 5.01 -6.47 11.08
N ASP A 88 5.66 -5.40 11.53
CA ASP A 88 5.76 -5.04 12.93
C ASP A 88 4.59 -4.11 13.30
N ILE A 89 3.71 -4.60 14.16
CA ILE A 89 2.50 -3.89 14.64
C ILE A 89 2.77 -2.93 15.82
N VAL A 90 3.98 -2.96 16.35
CA VAL A 90 4.46 -2.12 17.46
C VAL A 90 5.79 -1.49 17.09
N SER A 91 6.14 -0.40 17.76
CA SER A 91 7.44 0.24 17.65
C SER A 91 8.56 -0.65 18.25
N LEU A 92 9.81 -0.24 18.05
CA LEU A 92 10.98 -0.93 18.62
C LEU A 92 10.95 -0.98 20.15
N ASP A 93 10.30 -0.01 20.80
CA ASP A 93 10.12 0.04 22.25
C ASP A 93 8.90 -0.79 22.71
N ASN A 94 8.33 -1.61 21.83
CA ASN A 94 7.15 -2.44 22.06
C ASN A 94 5.91 -1.62 22.47
N ALA A 95 5.82 -0.38 21.99
CA ALA A 95 4.70 0.54 22.17
C ALA A 95 3.85 0.63 20.89
N PRO A 96 2.61 1.16 20.95
CA PRO A 96 1.83 1.45 19.76
C PRO A 96 2.60 2.35 18.78
N ILE A 97 2.34 2.21 17.49
CA ILE A 97 2.94 3.10 16.48
C ILE A 97 2.31 4.48 16.58
N GLU A 98 3.15 5.49 16.69
CA GLU A 98 2.75 6.88 16.85
C GLU A 98 2.95 7.67 15.55
N ASP A 99 2.16 8.74 15.41
CA ASP A 99 2.33 9.74 14.35
C ASP A 99 3.45 10.73 14.69
N GLU A 100 3.67 11.73 13.83
CA GLU A 100 4.67 12.77 14.07
C GLU A 100 4.38 13.65 15.30
N LYS A 101 3.20 13.51 15.92
CA LYS A 101 2.79 14.22 17.14
C LYS A 101 2.89 13.34 18.38
N PHE A 102 3.48 12.14 18.27
CA PHE A 102 3.61 11.18 19.36
C PHE A 102 2.24 10.71 19.88
N VAL A 103 1.27 10.57 18.98
CA VAL A 103 -0.07 10.06 19.30
C VAL A 103 -0.27 8.71 18.62
N SER A 104 -0.81 7.74 19.35
CA SER A 104 -1.17 6.43 18.81
C SER A 104 -2.03 6.59 17.56
N THR A 105 -1.62 5.91 16.49
CA THR A 105 -2.27 6.00 15.18
C THR A 105 -3.43 5.01 15.04
N ASP A 106 -4.38 5.35 14.18
CA ASP A 106 -5.41 4.42 13.73
C ASP A 106 -4.94 3.61 12.51
N ILE A 107 -5.69 2.54 12.23
CA ILE A 107 -5.39 1.59 11.15
C ILE A 107 -5.51 2.20 9.73
N PHE A 108 -6.22 3.31 9.55
CA PHE A 108 -6.32 4.02 8.27
C PHE A 108 -5.05 4.82 7.96
N VAL A 109 -4.28 5.19 8.99
CA VAL A 109 -2.97 5.84 8.84
C VAL A 109 -1.87 4.82 8.56
N VAL A 110 -1.79 3.76 9.37
CA VAL A 110 -0.66 2.80 9.31
C VAL A 110 -0.91 1.57 8.47
N GLY A 111 -2.17 1.34 8.04
CA GLY A 111 -2.55 0.11 7.35
C GLY A 111 -2.27 -1.10 8.23
N TYR A 112 -1.50 -2.04 7.69
CA TYR A 112 -1.08 -3.26 8.38
C TYR A 112 0.06 -3.01 9.35
N ALA A 113 0.62 -1.80 9.40
CA ALA A 113 1.82 -1.38 10.15
C ALA A 113 3.13 -1.51 9.37
N HIS A 114 4.25 -1.51 10.09
CA HIS A 114 5.57 -1.23 9.53
C HIS A 114 6.19 -2.46 8.86
N VAL A 115 6.73 -2.29 7.67
CA VAL A 115 7.42 -3.36 6.92
C VAL A 115 8.54 -3.98 7.75
N ASN A 116 8.58 -5.32 7.80
CA ASN A 116 9.71 -6.07 8.35
C ASN A 116 10.27 -7.02 7.27
N PRO A 117 11.34 -6.62 6.57
CA PRO A 117 11.89 -7.42 5.48
C PRO A 117 12.42 -8.80 5.93
N SER A 118 12.90 -8.90 7.18
CA SER A 118 13.44 -10.16 7.70
C SER A 118 12.33 -11.16 7.96
N LYS A 119 11.23 -10.74 8.60
CA LYS A 119 10.07 -11.62 8.81
C LYS A 119 9.38 -11.96 7.49
N ALA A 120 9.30 -11.02 6.55
CA ALA A 120 8.70 -11.26 5.23
C ALA A 120 9.47 -12.27 4.36
N ASN A 121 10.73 -12.56 4.70
CA ASN A 121 11.53 -13.59 4.03
C ASN A 121 11.09 -15.02 4.37
N ASP A 122 10.35 -15.20 5.47
CA ASP A 122 9.79 -16.49 5.84
C ASP A 122 8.36 -16.61 5.30
N LEU A 123 8.07 -17.75 4.66
CA LEU A 123 6.75 -18.02 4.10
C LEU A 123 5.75 -18.25 5.25
N GLY A 124 4.93 -17.23 5.54
CA GLY A 124 3.86 -17.28 6.54
C GLY A 124 2.50 -17.66 5.93
N LEU A 125 1.44 -17.01 6.42
CA LEU A 125 0.09 -17.11 5.85
C LEU A 125 0.02 -16.36 4.51
N ILE A 126 -0.47 -17.02 3.46
CA ILE A 126 -0.64 -16.43 2.14
C ILE A 126 -2.12 -16.25 1.82
N TYR A 127 -2.50 -15.03 1.49
CA TYR A 127 -3.77 -14.68 0.86
C TYR A 127 -3.57 -14.75 -0.65
N ASP A 128 -3.92 -15.90 -1.21
CA ASP A 128 -3.78 -16.14 -2.64
C ASP A 128 -4.95 -15.51 -3.41
N ILE A 129 -4.62 -14.77 -4.46
CA ILE A 129 -5.58 -14.01 -5.25
C ILE A 129 -5.08 -13.86 -6.67
N GLU A 130 -5.84 -14.35 -7.62
CA GLU A 130 -5.52 -14.30 -9.03
C GLU A 130 -6.23 -13.14 -9.74
N LEU A 131 -5.81 -12.81 -10.95
CA LEU A 131 -6.48 -11.80 -11.77
C LEU A 131 -7.97 -12.12 -11.99
N GLN A 132 -8.29 -13.42 -12.11
CA GLN A 132 -9.67 -13.92 -12.27
C GLN A 132 -10.54 -13.57 -11.07
N ASP A 133 -9.99 -13.56 -9.85
CA ASP A 133 -10.73 -13.23 -8.63
C ASP A 133 -11.10 -11.73 -8.54
N TYR A 134 -10.36 -10.87 -9.25
CA TYR A 134 -10.70 -9.44 -9.35
C TYR A 134 -11.87 -9.18 -10.29
N ILE A 135 -12.19 -10.10 -11.22
CA ILE A 135 -13.31 -9.94 -12.15
C ILE A 135 -14.65 -9.85 -11.41
N PRO A 136 -15.05 -10.83 -10.56
CA PRO A 136 -16.31 -10.75 -9.85
C PRO A 136 -16.34 -9.59 -8.84
N TYR A 137 -15.19 -9.22 -8.26
CA TYR A 137 -15.06 -8.05 -7.40
C TYR A 137 -15.35 -6.74 -8.16
N LEU A 138 -14.69 -6.54 -9.32
CA LEU A 138 -14.94 -5.39 -10.18
C LEU A 138 -16.37 -5.36 -10.71
N CYS A 139 -16.98 -6.53 -10.94
CA CYS A 139 -18.36 -6.64 -11.36
C CYS A 139 -19.36 -6.32 -10.25
N GLY A 140 -19.08 -6.64 -8.99
CA GLY A 140 -19.87 -6.26 -7.82
C GLY A 140 -19.80 -4.76 -7.47
N MET A 141 -18.71 -4.09 -7.83
CA MET A 141 -18.62 -2.63 -7.63
C MET A 141 -19.58 -1.84 -8.53
N GLN A 142 -20.05 -0.70 -8.02
CA GLN A 142 -20.95 0.24 -8.70
C GLN A 142 -20.24 1.10 -9.78
N TYR A 143 -19.26 0.53 -10.48
CA TYR A 143 -18.58 1.17 -11.59
C TYR A 143 -19.39 1.07 -12.90
N THR A 144 -19.19 2.04 -13.78
CA THR A 144 -19.72 1.98 -15.15
C THR A 144 -18.97 0.91 -15.96
N HIS A 145 -19.61 0.34 -17.00
CA HIS A 145 -18.96 -0.63 -17.90
C HIS A 145 -17.62 -0.14 -18.48
N ARG A 146 -17.53 1.17 -18.78
CA ARG A 146 -16.30 1.80 -19.28
C ARG A 146 -15.18 1.76 -18.23
N GLN A 147 -15.48 2.05 -16.97
CA GLN A 147 -14.52 1.97 -15.86
C GLN A 147 -14.08 0.53 -15.60
N LYS A 148 -15.01 -0.44 -15.63
CA LYS A 148 -14.68 -1.87 -15.46
C LYS A 148 -13.75 -2.38 -16.57
N SER A 149 -14.03 -2.01 -17.82
CA SER A 149 -13.23 -2.43 -18.99
C SER A 149 -11.83 -1.82 -19.03
N MET A 150 -11.65 -0.60 -18.51
CA MET A 150 -10.34 0.08 -18.45
C MET A 150 -9.39 -0.56 -17.44
N ASN A 151 -9.92 -1.07 -16.33
CA ASN A 151 -9.10 -1.63 -15.24
C ASN A 151 -8.55 -3.03 -15.56
N LEU A 152 -9.26 -3.82 -16.36
CA LEU A 152 -8.88 -5.21 -16.65
C LEU A 152 -8.02 -5.37 -17.91
N GLN A 153 -7.81 -4.30 -18.69
CA GLN A 153 -7.12 -4.34 -20.00
C GLN A 153 -7.75 -5.31 -21.03
N HIS A 154 -8.87 -5.96 -20.69
CA HIS A 154 -9.74 -6.76 -21.54
C HIS A 154 -11.21 -6.41 -21.29
N LYS A 155 -12.04 -6.61 -22.31
CA LYS A 155 -13.48 -6.31 -22.21
C LYS A 155 -14.16 -7.39 -21.38
N VAL A 156 -14.63 -7.04 -20.19
CA VAL A 156 -15.44 -7.92 -19.33
C VAL A 156 -16.91 -7.55 -19.44
N ASN A 157 -17.74 -8.55 -19.65
CA ASN A 157 -19.19 -8.42 -19.59
C ASN A 157 -19.69 -8.94 -18.25
N CYS A 158 -19.91 -8.04 -17.28
CA CYS A 158 -20.39 -8.42 -15.95
C CYS A 158 -21.77 -9.09 -15.94
N SER A 159 -22.51 -9.07 -17.04
CA SER A 159 -23.75 -9.84 -17.17
C SER A 159 -23.51 -11.35 -17.25
N ASP A 160 -22.31 -11.77 -17.67
CA ASP A 160 -21.92 -13.16 -17.83
C ASP A 160 -21.04 -13.66 -16.67
N GLU A 161 -20.72 -12.77 -15.72
CA GLU A 161 -19.82 -13.03 -14.59
C GLU A 161 -20.59 -13.05 -13.26
N SER A 162 -20.06 -13.77 -12.27
CA SER A 162 -20.54 -13.62 -10.90
C SER A 162 -20.16 -12.24 -10.33
N SER A 163 -20.87 -11.77 -9.31
CA SER A 163 -20.51 -10.56 -8.57
C SER A 163 -20.39 -10.88 -7.09
N ILE A 164 -19.31 -10.40 -6.47
CA ILE A 164 -19.07 -10.54 -5.03
C ILE A 164 -19.08 -9.16 -4.36
N LEU A 165 -19.39 -9.13 -3.06
CA LEU A 165 -19.26 -7.95 -2.23
C LEU A 165 -17.78 -7.63 -1.99
N GLU A 166 -17.48 -6.39 -1.63
CA GLU A 166 -16.09 -5.94 -1.53
C GLU A 166 -15.29 -6.67 -0.44
N GLY A 167 -15.95 -7.07 0.64
CA GLY A 167 -15.36 -7.84 1.74
C GLY A 167 -15.20 -9.34 1.45
N GLU A 168 -15.69 -9.83 0.31
CA GLU A 168 -15.58 -11.25 -0.08
C GLU A 168 -14.34 -11.53 -0.94
N LEU A 169 -13.64 -10.48 -1.38
CA LEU A 169 -12.35 -10.64 -2.04
C LEU A 169 -11.35 -11.24 -1.04
N ASN A 170 -10.54 -12.22 -1.46
CA ASN A 170 -9.48 -12.81 -0.64
C ASN A 170 -8.29 -11.86 -0.46
N TYR A 171 -8.58 -10.67 0.08
CA TYR A 171 -7.63 -9.63 0.37
C TYR A 171 -7.30 -9.68 1.86
N PRO A 172 -6.04 -9.50 2.27
CA PRO A 172 -5.61 -9.70 3.67
C PRO A 172 -6.18 -8.70 4.71
N SER A 173 -7.23 -7.94 4.39
CA SER A 173 -7.87 -6.95 5.27
C SER A 173 -9.37 -6.91 5.03
N PHE A 174 -10.11 -6.60 6.09
CA PHE A 174 -11.54 -6.35 6.04
C PHE A 174 -11.84 -4.95 6.60
N SER A 175 -12.83 -4.28 6.03
CA SER A 175 -13.37 -3.02 6.54
C SER A 175 -14.90 -3.06 6.46
N ILE A 176 -15.58 -2.69 7.53
CA ILE A 176 -17.04 -2.67 7.61
C ILE A 176 -17.51 -1.29 8.06
N VAL A 177 -18.57 -0.78 7.43
CA VAL A 177 -19.24 0.44 7.85
C VAL A 177 -20.50 0.01 8.60
N ILE A 178 -20.64 0.45 9.85
CA ILE A 178 -21.81 0.17 10.68
C ILE A 178 -22.63 1.45 10.77
N GLU A 179 -23.85 1.45 10.26
CA GLU A 179 -24.79 2.53 10.53
C GLU A 179 -25.29 2.41 11.96
N LEU A 180 -25.00 3.43 12.78
CA LEU A 180 -25.55 3.53 14.12
C LEU A 180 -26.95 4.12 14.02
N SER A 181 -27.98 3.28 14.19
CA SER A 181 -29.36 3.75 14.31
C SER A 181 -29.48 4.66 15.53
N SER A 182 -29.80 5.94 15.31
CA SER A 182 -30.17 6.90 16.36
C SER A 182 -31.68 6.93 16.54
#